data_AF-A0A1V4HDR8-F1
#
_entry.id   AF-A0A1V4HDR8-F1
#
_cell.length_a   1.000
_cell.length_b   1.000
_cell.length_c   1.000
_cell.angle_alpha   90.00
_cell.angle_beta   90.00
_cell.angle_gamma   90.00
#
_symmetry.space_group_name_H-M   'P 1'
#
loop_
_entity.id
_entity.type
_entity.pdbx_description
1 polymer ?
#
loop_
_entity_poly.entity_id
_entity_poly.type
_entity_poly.pdbx_seq_one_letter_code
_entity_poly.pdbx_strand_id
1 'polypeptide(L)'
;MKIVSGKIYIYGDLRSMGGPMLYQGLQLSPPPIVKEQIIDAKLLNRCVSLSELGEYSADHVFLINYESNWLASGESFKAHPNWKKFAAVRKNQVYEVNPDVFYGFDPLSLKLQLQEIVDRLSSQL
;
A
#
# COMPACT_ATOMS: atom_id res chain seq x y z
N MET A 1 -1.06 -0.11 -0.39
CA MET A 1 -2.16 0.63 0.26
C MET A 1 -2.87 1.46 -0.80
N LYS A 2 -4.20 1.49 -0.78
CA LYS A 2 -5.00 2.34 -1.67
C LYS A 2 -5.83 3.31 -0.85
N ILE A 3 -5.93 4.55 -1.31
CA ILE A 3 -6.82 5.56 -0.74
C ILE A 3 -7.77 6.03 -1.83
N VAL A 4 -9.07 6.01 -1.54
CA VAL A 4 -10.10 6.46 -2.48
C VAL A 4 -11.31 6.95 -1.70
N SER A 5 -11.81 8.15 -2.04
CA SER A 5 -13.00 8.74 -1.42
C SER A 5 -12.98 8.70 0.13
N GLY A 6 -11.83 9.03 0.73
CA GLY A 6 -11.65 9.04 2.19
C GLY A 6 -11.54 7.67 2.86
N LYS A 7 -11.54 6.58 2.09
CA LYS A 7 -11.38 5.21 2.60
C LYS A 7 -9.97 4.71 2.35
N ILE A 8 -9.43 3.94 3.31
CA ILE A 8 -8.12 3.34 3.25
C ILE A 8 -8.28 1.83 3.11
N TYR A 9 -7.62 1.25 2.11
CA TYR A 9 -7.60 -0.18 1.85
C TYR A 9 -6.17 -0.72 1.93
N ILE A 10 -5.98 -1.76 2.74
CA ILE A 10 -4.73 -2.52 2.83
C ILE A 10 -4.90 -3.80 2.02
N TYR A 11 -3.95 -4.09 1.14
CA TYR A 11 -4.02 -5.21 0.21
C TYR A 11 -3.10 -6.35 0.65
N GLY A 12 -3.54 -7.58 0.41
CA GLY A 12 -2.75 -8.80 0.55
C GLY A 12 -2.01 -9.12 -0.74
N ASP A 13 -1.88 -10.41 -1.06
CA ASP A 13 -1.07 -10.92 -2.17
C ASP A 13 -1.88 -11.47 -3.35
N LEU A 14 -3.22 -11.41 -3.31
CA LEU A 14 -4.06 -12.09 -4.31
C LEU A 14 -4.00 -11.49 -5.72
N ARG A 15 -4.23 -10.18 -5.87
CA ARG A 15 -4.22 -9.49 -7.17
C ARG A 15 -4.05 -7.98 -7.01
N SER A 16 -3.51 -7.34 -8.06
CA SER A 16 -3.38 -5.88 -8.17
C SER A 16 -2.60 -5.23 -7.02
N MET A 17 -2.47 -3.90 -7.07
CA MET A 17 -1.87 -3.00 -6.08
C MET A 17 -0.44 -3.37 -5.65
N GLY A 18 0.30 -4.12 -6.47
CA GLY A 18 1.67 -4.57 -6.18
C GLY A 18 1.77 -5.75 -5.20
N GLY A 19 0.70 -6.17 -4.54
CA GLY A 19 0.68 -7.23 -3.54
C GLY A 19 1.31 -8.55 -4.00
N PRO A 20 0.88 -9.12 -5.14
CA PRO A 20 1.48 -10.34 -5.69
C PRO A 20 2.99 -10.23 -5.93
N MET A 21 3.46 -9.08 -6.44
CA MET A 21 4.88 -8.87 -6.72
C MET A 21 5.70 -8.73 -5.44
N LEU A 22 5.16 -8.07 -4.41
CA LEU A 22 5.82 -7.92 -3.11
C LEU A 22 5.97 -9.27 -2.39
N TYR A 23 4.87 -10.02 -2.26
CA TYR A 23 4.81 -11.15 -1.33
C TYR A 23 5.03 -12.51 -2.00
N GLN A 24 4.66 -12.68 -3.27
CA GLN A 24 4.88 -13.93 -4.00
C GLN A 24 6.11 -13.83 -4.91
N GLY A 25 6.26 -12.73 -5.64
CA GLY A 25 7.38 -12.51 -6.56
C GLY A 25 8.71 -12.32 -5.83
N LEU A 26 8.78 -11.31 -4.96
CA LEU A 26 9.98 -10.96 -4.21
C LEU A 26 10.09 -11.66 -2.85
N GLN A 27 9.03 -12.36 -2.41
CA GLN A 27 8.98 -13.06 -1.12
C GLN A 27 9.31 -12.16 0.07
N LEU A 28 8.97 -10.86 -0.01
CA LEU A 28 9.13 -9.94 1.10
C LEU A 28 8.19 -10.33 2.23
N SER A 29 8.61 -10.07 3.47
CA SER A 29 7.79 -10.35 4.64
C SER A 29 6.66 -9.31 4.77
N PRO A 30 5.38 -9.69 4.71
CA PRO A 30 4.28 -8.78 5.01
C PRO A 30 4.27 -8.40 6.51
N PRO A 31 3.67 -7.26 6.88
CA PRO A 31 3.36 -6.98 8.28
C PRO A 31 2.53 -8.13 8.88
N PRO A 32 2.75 -8.54 10.15
CA PRO A 32 2.07 -9.71 10.73
C PRO A 32 0.54 -9.65 10.61
N ILE A 33 -0.06 -8.48 10.87
CA ILE A 33 -1.50 -8.28 10.75
C ILE A 33 -2.01 -8.42 9.29
N VAL A 34 -1.20 -8.02 8.30
CA VAL A 34 -1.53 -8.19 6.87
C VAL A 34 -1.49 -9.67 6.50
N LYS A 35 -0.50 -10.40 7.02
CA LYS A 35 -0.40 -11.85 6.83
C LYS A 35 -1.64 -12.55 7.39
N GLU A 36 -1.91 -12.36 8.68
CA GLU A 36 -2.99 -13.04 9.40
C GLU A 36 -4.37 -12.66 8.86
N GLN A 37 -4.66 -11.35 8.77
CA GLN A 37 -6.01 -10.87 8.55
C GLN A 37 -6.39 -10.71 7.07
N ILE A 38 -5.42 -10.82 6.14
CA ILE A 38 -5.66 -10.62 4.71
C ILE A 38 -5.17 -11.81 3.89
N ILE A 39 -3.87 -12.13 3.95
CA ILE A 39 -3.27 -13.18 3.12
C ILE A 39 -3.76 -14.57 3.53
N ASP A 40 -3.61 -14.94 4.80
CA ASP A 40 -4.02 -16.25 5.33
C ASP A 40 -5.56 -16.42 5.28
N ALA A 41 -6.29 -15.32 5.45
CA ALA A 41 -7.73 -15.24 5.27
C ALA A 41 -8.19 -15.27 3.80
N LYS A 42 -7.27 -15.29 2.83
CA LYS A 42 -7.54 -15.28 1.37
C LYS A 42 -8.44 -14.11 0.96
N LEU A 43 -8.23 -12.95 1.56
CA LEU A 43 -8.92 -11.71 1.21
C LEU A 43 -8.08 -10.88 0.25
N LEU A 44 -8.76 -10.16 -0.64
CA LEU A 44 -8.07 -9.22 -1.54
C LEU A 44 -7.47 -8.04 -0.76
N ASN A 45 -8.30 -7.45 0.08
CA ASN A 45 -7.97 -6.30 0.88
C ASN A 45 -8.88 -6.23 2.10
N ARG A 46 -8.53 -5.34 3.02
CA ARG A 46 -9.42 -4.87 4.08
C ARG A 46 -9.51 -3.35 4.06
N CYS A 47 -10.72 -2.84 4.25
CA CYS A 47 -10.94 -1.43 4.56
C CYS A 47 -10.59 -1.20 6.03
N VAL A 48 -9.81 -0.16 6.32
CA VAL A 48 -9.36 0.17 7.68
C VAL A 48 -9.66 1.62 7.99
N SER A 49 -9.94 1.91 9.26
CA SER A 49 -10.08 3.27 9.77
C SER A 49 -8.72 3.93 10.03
N LEU A 50 -8.71 5.26 10.20
CA LEU A 50 -7.50 6.00 10.60
C LEU A 50 -6.98 5.62 11.99
N SER A 51 -7.86 5.19 12.89
CA SER A 51 -7.50 4.70 14.22
C SER A 51 -6.76 3.36 14.14
N GLU A 52 -7.25 2.42 13.33
CA GLU A 52 -6.64 1.09 13.15
C GLU A 52 -5.36 1.13 12.33
N LEU A 53 -5.17 2.19 11.53
CA LEU A 53 -4.05 2.31 10.59
C LEU A 53 -2.69 2.03 11.25
N GLY A 54 -2.49 2.46 12.51
CA GLY A 54 -1.24 2.24 13.25
C GLY A 54 -0.83 0.77 13.38
N GLU A 55 -1.80 -0.15 13.43
CA GLU A 55 -1.56 -1.60 13.53
C GLU A 55 -0.95 -2.17 12.25
N TYR A 56 -1.17 -1.50 11.11
CA TYR A 56 -0.69 -1.88 9.78
C TYR A 56 0.64 -1.20 9.41
N SER A 57 1.40 -0.71 10.40
CA SER A 57 2.70 -0.08 10.14
C SER A 57 3.66 -1.06 9.43
N ALA A 58 4.39 -0.54 8.44
CA ALA A 58 5.39 -1.26 7.67
C ALA A 58 6.65 -0.41 7.51
N ASP A 59 7.79 -1.05 7.19
CA ASP A 59 9.01 -0.33 6.82
C ASP A 59 8.88 0.37 5.47
N HIS A 60 8.19 -0.25 4.51
CA HIS A 60 7.92 0.32 3.19
C HIS A 60 6.43 0.30 2.87
N VAL A 61 5.91 1.37 2.27
CA VAL A 61 4.51 1.46 1.83
C VAL A 61 4.43 1.89 0.38
N PHE A 62 3.88 1.04 -0.47
CA PHE A 62 3.45 1.42 -1.82
C PHE A 62 2.02 1.96 -1.75
N LEU A 63 1.85 3.23 -2.11
CA LEU A 63 0.63 4.00 -1.95
C LEU A 63 0.02 4.33 -3.32
N ILE A 64 -1.21 3.89 -3.56
CA ILE A 64 -2.04 4.35 -4.67
C ILE A 64 -3.03 5.36 -4.11
N ASN A 65 -2.79 6.64 -4.38
CA ASN A 65 -3.67 7.71 -3.91
C ASN A 65 -4.64 8.15 -5.01
N TYR A 66 -5.91 7.76 -4.89
CA TYR A 66 -7.01 8.26 -5.73
C TYR A 66 -7.76 9.41 -5.04
N GLU A 67 -7.11 10.15 -4.14
CA GLU A 67 -7.71 11.35 -3.56
C GLU A 67 -8.24 12.24 -4.69
N SER A 68 -9.55 12.34 -4.72
CA SER A 68 -10.28 13.20 -5.60
C SER A 68 -10.65 14.43 -4.76
N ASN A 69 -10.45 15.63 -5.30
CA ASN A 69 -10.60 16.92 -4.60
C ASN A 69 -12.04 17.24 -4.14
N TRP A 70 -12.92 16.23 -3.96
CA TRP A 70 -14.36 16.37 -3.71
C TRP A 70 -14.75 16.23 -2.25
N LEU A 71 -13.83 15.86 -1.35
CA LEU A 71 -14.09 15.91 0.09
C LEU A 71 -13.92 17.35 0.58
N ALA A 72 -15.06 18.01 0.81
CA ALA A 72 -15.16 19.36 1.37
C ALA A 72 -14.54 19.50 2.78
N SER A 73 -14.14 18.40 3.43
CA SER A 73 -13.43 18.39 4.71
C SER A 73 -11.92 18.30 4.47
N GLY A 74 -11.26 19.45 4.31
CA GLY A 74 -9.85 19.61 3.92
C GLY A 74 -8.76 19.05 4.86
N GLU A 75 -9.00 18.00 5.62
CA GLU A 75 -7.96 17.30 6.39
C GLU A 75 -7.52 16.03 5.67
N SER A 76 -6.36 16.10 5.02
CA SER A 76 -5.70 14.92 4.42
C SER A 76 -5.39 13.88 5.50
N PHE A 77 -5.58 12.59 5.20
CA PHE A 77 -5.17 11.48 6.09
C PHE A 77 -3.69 11.60 6.50
N LYS A 78 -2.86 12.24 5.65
CA LYS A 78 -1.44 12.50 5.92
C LYS A 78 -1.21 13.36 7.17
N ALA A 79 -2.20 14.16 7.58
CA ALA A 79 -2.13 14.97 8.79
C ALA A 79 -2.37 14.15 10.07
N HIS A 80 -2.99 12.97 9.96
CA HIS A 80 -3.42 12.17 11.11
C HIS A 80 -2.22 11.62 11.91
N PRO A 81 -2.22 11.67 13.26
CA PRO A 81 -1.10 11.22 14.08
C PRO A 81 -0.69 9.76 13.84
N ASN A 82 -1.66 8.86 13.59
CA ASN A 82 -1.34 7.45 13.35
C ASN A 82 -0.63 7.23 12.02
N TRP A 83 -0.91 8.04 10.99
CA TRP A 83 -0.14 8.00 9.75
C TRP A 83 1.31 8.45 9.99
N LYS A 84 1.49 9.58 10.69
CA LYS A 84 2.83 10.11 11.01
C LYS A 84 3.70 9.17 11.85
N LYS A 85 3.09 8.24 12.59
CA LYS A 85 3.80 7.24 13.40
C LYS A 85 4.38 6.08 12.59
N PHE A 86 3.93 5.87 11.34
CA PHE A 86 4.41 4.78 10.50
C PHE A 86 5.94 4.82 10.37
N ALA A 87 6.57 3.64 10.46
CA ALA A 87 8.00 3.53 10.21
C ALA A 87 8.34 4.04 8.80
N ALA A 88 7.57 3.62 7.79
CA ALA A 88 7.71 4.11 6.41
C ALA A 88 7.61 5.63 6.29
N VAL A 89 6.65 6.27 6.97
CA VAL A 89 6.49 7.73 6.90
C VAL A 89 7.69 8.45 7.51
N ARG A 90 8.14 8.00 8.68
CA ARG A 90 9.30 8.60 9.37
C ARG A 90 10.61 8.42 8.61
N LYS A 91 10.75 7.31 7.87
CA LYS A 91 11.94 6.97 7.08
C LYS A 91 11.85 7.45 5.63
N ASN A 92 10.80 8.17 5.24
CA ASN A 92 10.54 8.56 3.84
C ASN A 92 10.50 7.38 2.86
N GLN A 93 9.94 6.25 3.31
CA GLN A 93 9.79 4.98 2.58
C GLN A 93 8.32 4.74 2.17
N VAL A 94 7.59 5.83 1.90
CA VAL A 94 6.27 5.80 1.26
C VAL A 94 6.44 6.15 -0.21
N TYR A 95 6.06 5.23 -1.09
CA TYR A 95 6.21 5.35 -2.53
C TYR A 95 4.83 5.53 -3.15
N GLU A 96 4.52 6.74 -3.62
CA GLU A 96 3.35 6.95 -4.47
C GLU A 96 3.62 6.38 -5.85
N VAL A 97 2.74 5.50 -6.33
CA VAL A 97 2.92 4.75 -7.59
C VAL A 97 1.79 5.00 -8.57
N ASN A 98 2.06 4.77 -9.86
CA ASN A 98 1.09 5.02 -10.91
C ASN A 98 -0.15 4.10 -10.77
N PRO A 99 -1.35 4.66 -10.54
CA PRO A 99 -2.58 3.87 -10.40
C PRO A 99 -2.93 3.05 -11.64
N ASP A 100 -2.61 3.53 -12.85
CA ASP A 100 -2.96 2.86 -14.10
C ASP A 100 -2.18 1.56 -14.27
N VAL A 101 -0.95 1.51 -13.74
CA VAL A 101 -0.09 0.32 -13.74
C VAL A 101 -0.44 -0.59 -12.57
N PHE A 102 -0.55 -0.02 -11.36
CA PHE A 102 -0.73 -0.81 -10.14
C PHE A 102 -2.16 -1.35 -9.99
N TYR A 103 -3.15 -0.84 -10.73
CA TYR A 103 -4.46 -1.48 -10.83
C TYR A 103 -4.45 -2.78 -11.64
N GLY A 104 -3.60 -2.84 -12.66
CA GLY A 104 -3.51 -3.98 -13.56
C GLY A 104 -3.08 -5.28 -12.87
N PHE A 105 -3.50 -6.39 -13.46
CA PHE A 105 -3.10 -7.75 -13.05
C PHE A 105 -2.79 -8.65 -14.26
N ASP A 106 -2.66 -8.05 -15.44
CA ASP A 106 -2.14 -8.71 -16.64
C ASP A 106 -0.59 -8.79 -16.60
N PRO A 107 0.03 -9.64 -17.45
CA PRO A 107 1.48 -9.84 -17.43
C PRO A 107 2.32 -8.57 -17.63
N LEU A 108 1.85 -7.62 -18.45
CA LEU A 108 2.58 -6.38 -18.69
C LEU A 108 2.55 -5.51 -17.43
N SER A 109 1.37 -5.34 -16.83
CA SER A 109 1.22 -4.59 -15.58
C SER A 109 2.05 -5.20 -14.45
N LEU A 110 2.05 -6.53 -14.29
CA LEU A 110 2.86 -7.20 -13.28
C LEU A 110 4.36 -6.99 -13.46
N LYS A 111 4.84 -7.05 -14.71
CA LYS A 111 6.25 -6.75 -15.03
C LYS A 111 6.62 -5.32 -14.65
N LEU A 112 5.77 -4.35 -15.00
CA LEU A 112 6.01 -2.93 -14.69
C LEU A 112 5.94 -2.66 -13.18
N GLN A 113 5.00 -3.28 -12.47
CA GLN A 113 4.90 -3.21 -11.00
C GLN A 113 6.17 -3.73 -10.35
N LEU A 114 6.66 -4.91 -10.77
CA LEU A 114 7.88 -5.50 -10.23
C LEU A 114 9.09 -4.59 -10.45
N GLN A 115 9.23 -4.04 -11.66
CA GLN A 115 10.33 -3.13 -11.98
C GLN A 115 10.31 -1.89 -11.08
N GLU A 116 9.17 -1.21 -10.98
CA GLU A 116 9.09 -0.02 -10.12
C GLU A 116 9.28 -0.37 -8.64
N ILE A 117 8.78 -1.51 -8.15
CA ILE A 117 9.03 -1.95 -6.77
C ILE A 117 10.53 -2.10 -6.52
N VAL A 118 11.25 -2.81 -7.40
CA VAL A 118 12.70 -3.01 -7.26
C VAL A 118 13.44 -1.67 -7.29
N ASP A 119 13.13 -0.81 -8.28
CA ASP A 119 13.78 0.50 -8.42
C ASP A 119 13.60 1.36 -7.15
N ARG A 120 12.38 1.40 -6.58
CA ARG A 120 12.07 2.18 -5.37
C ARG A 120 12.78 1.65 -4.13
N LEU A 121 12.90 0.32 -4.01
CA LEU A 121 13.56 -0.32 -2.86
C LEU A 121 15.09 -0.21 -2.96
N SER A 122 15.66 -0.24 -4.16
CA SER A 122 17.11 -0.17 -4.38
C SER A 122 17.68 1.25 -4.38
N SER A 123 16.89 2.27 -4.71
CA SER A 123 17.34 3.68 -4.79
C SER A 123 17.62 4.35 -3.43
N GLN A 124 17.71 3.56 -2.35
CA GLN A 124 17.93 4.03 -0.96
C GLN A 124 19.11 3.29 -0.28
N LEU A 125 19.87 2.51 -1.05
CA LEU A 125 21.17 1.94 -0.67
C LEU A 125 22.30 2.84 -1.20
#